data_AF-A0A524Q9A0-F1
#
_entry.id   AF-A0A524Q9A0-F1
#
_cell.length_a   1.000
_cell.length_b   1.000
_cell.length_c   1.000
_cell.angle_alpha   90.00
_cell.angle_beta   90.00
_cell.angle_gamma   90.00
#
_symmetry.space_group_name_H-M   'P 1'
#
loop_
_entity.id
_entity.type
_entity.pdbx_description
1 polymer ?
#
loop_
_entity_poly.entity_id
_entity_poly.type
_entity_poly.pdbx_seq_one_letter_code
_entity_poly.pdbx_strand_id
1 'polypeptide(L)' 'MRVLGIETSCDETGVAVYDSDAGLLAHRLHSQAAMHADYGGVVPELASRDHVRKLLPLLDEVLAAGAGGQRGIDGVAYTA' A
#
# COMPACT_ATOMS: atom_id res chain seq x y z
N MET A 1 -11.36 -15.62 3.94
CA MET A 1 -10.03 -15.56 3.27
C MET A 1 -9.55 -14.13 3.28
N ARG A 2 -8.31 -13.87 3.72
CA ARG A 2 -7.72 -12.54 3.85
C ARG A 2 -6.64 -12.32 2.80
N VAL A 3 -6.83 -11.30 1.96
CA VAL A 3 -5.89 -10.91 0.91
C VAL A 3 -5.23 -9.59 1.29
N LEU A 4 -3.90 -9.57 1.22
CA LEU A 4 -3.10 -8.35 1.26
C LEU A 4 -3.00 -7.79 -0.16
N GLY A 5 -3.50 -6.57 -0.38
CA GLY A 5 -3.34 -5.82 -1.62
C GLY A 5 -2.24 -4.77 -1.52
N ILE A 6 -1.42 -4.65 -2.56
CA ILE A 6 -0.36 -3.65 -2.71
C ILE A 6 -0.60 -2.86 -4.00
N GLU A 7 -0.64 -1.53 -3.89
CA GLU A 7 -0.81 -0.59 -5.00
C GLU A 7 0.41 0.34 -5.08
N THR A 8 1.17 0.25 -6.17
CA THR A 8 2.34 1.11 -6.44
C THR A 8 2.50 1.42 -7.94
N SER A 9 1.38 1.62 -8.66
CA SER A 9 1.41 1.80 -10.12
C SER A 9 1.80 3.21 -10.60
N CYS A 10 1.55 4.25 -9.79
CA CYS A 10 1.80 5.65 -10.17
C CYS A 10 2.52 6.43 -9.06
N ASP A 11 1.83 7.28 -8.30
CA ASP A 11 2.40 8.14 -7.27
C ASP A 11 1.74 7.97 -5.89
N GLU A 12 0.92 6.92 -5.75
CA GLU A 12 0.37 6.45 -4.48
C GLU A 12 0.97 5.12 -4.06
N THR A 13 1.31 5.00 -2.77
CA THR A 13 1.61 3.72 -2.13
C THR A 13 0.40 3.32 -1.29
N GLY A 14 -0.38 2.35 -1.78
CA GLY A 14 -1.54 1.80 -1.10
C GLY A 14 -1.28 0.40 -0.57
N VAL A 15 -1.74 0.12 0.64
CA VAL A 15 -1.75 -1.23 1.20
C VAL A 15 -3.09 -1.49 1.87
N ALA A 16 -3.67 -2.66 1.68
CA ALA A 16 -4.95 -3.03 2.29
C ALA A 16 -5.03 -4.52 2.65
N VAL A 17 -5.82 -4.85 3.67
CA VAL A 17 -6.23 -6.22 3.97
C VAL A 17 -7.74 -6.30 3.79
N TYR A 18 -8.16 -7.19 2.89
CA TYR A 18 -9.56 -7.48 2.61
C TYR A 18 -9.89 -8.91 3.01
N ASP A 19 -10.97 -9.10 3.75
CA ASP A 19 -11.51 -10.39 4.16
C ASP A 19 -12.77 -10.70 3.35
N SER A 20 -12.86 -11.91 2.79
CA SER A 20 -14.00 -12.33 1.98
C SER A 20 -15.34 -12.25 2.71
N ASP A 21 -15.35 -12.40 4.02
CA ASP A 21 -16.56 -12.49 4.84
C ASP A 21 -16.80 -11.18 5.61
N ALA A 22 -15.73 -10.51 6.06
CA ALA A 22 -15.81 -9.28 6.86
C ALA A 22 -15.53 -7.98 6.08
N GLY A 23 -15.16 -8.06 4.80
CA GLY A 23 -14.87 -6.91 3.95
C GLY A 23 -13.51 -6.28 4.25
N LEU A 24 -13.41 -4.95 4.10
CA LEU A 24 -12.16 -4.22 4.29
C LEU A 24 -11.80 -4.14 5.78
N LEU A 25 -10.71 -4.80 6.20
CA LEU A 25 -10.27 -4.82 7.59
C LEU A 25 -9.35 -3.64 7.92
N ALA A 26 -8.45 -3.29 7.02
CA ALA A 26 -7.55 -2.16 7.17
C ALA A 26 -7.03 -1.67 5.82
N HIS A 27 -6.75 -0.38 5.71
CA HIS A 27 -5.99 0.18 4.59
C HIS A 27 -5.14 1.38 5.04
N ARG A 28 -4.07 1.63 4.29
CA ARG A 28 -3.23 2.83 4.39
C ARG A 28 -2.85 3.31 3.01
N LEU A 29 -2.67 4.62 2.90
CA LEU A 29 -2.33 5.29 1.65
C LEU A 29 -1.31 6.38 1.93
N HIS A 30 -0.27 6.43 1.11
CA HIS A 30 0.65 7.55 1.02
C HIS A 30 0.59 8.14 -0.40
N SER A 31 0.30 9.43 -0.53
CA SER A 31 0.33 10.14 -1.81
C SER A 31 1.59 10.98 -1.92
N GLN A 32 2.23 10.93 -3.09
CA GLN A 32 3.41 11.70 -3.44
C GLN A 32 3.06 13.00 -4.18
N ALA A 33 1.77 13.35 -4.31
CA ALA A 33 1.33 14.52 -5.09
C ALA A 33 2.05 15.83 -4.70
N ALA A 34 2.31 16.03 -3.41
CA ALA A 34 3.05 17.20 -2.92
C ALA A 34 4.52 17.23 -3.40
N MET A 35 5.17 16.06 -3.52
CA MET A 35 6.53 15.95 -4.06
C MET A 35 6.55 16.24 -5.56
N HIS A 36 5.57 15.72 -6.31
CA HIS A 36 5.50 15.89 -7.77
C HIS A 36 5.00 17.27 -8.22
N ALA A 37 4.30 17.99 -7.34
CA ALA A 37 3.83 19.36 -7.60
C ALA A 37 4.96 20.31 -8.00
N ASP A 38 6.15 20.16 -7.39
CA ASP A 38 7.34 20.97 -7.69
C ASP A 38 7.88 20.74 -9.11
N TYR A 39 7.50 19.64 -9.76
CA TYR A 39 7.95 19.23 -11.09
C TYR A 39 6.88 19.37 -12.17
N GLY A 40 5.65 19.75 -11.80
CA GLY A 40 4.52 19.89 -12.73
C GLY A 40 3.97 18.56 -13.26
N GLY A 41 4.32 17.43 -12.63
CA GLY A 41 3.88 16.10 -13.02
C GLY A 41 4.70 15.00 -12.34
N VAL A 42 4.24 13.75 -12.47
CA VAL A 42 4.90 12.60 -11.86
C VAL A 42 6.28 12.40 -12.46
N VAL A 43 7.30 12.38 -11.59
CA VAL A 43 8.68 12.03 -11.93
C VAL A 43 8.91 10.55 -11.61
N PRO A 44 9.01 9.64 -12.61
CA PRO A 44 8.98 8.19 -12.38
C PRO A 44 10.05 7.65 -11.41
N GLU A 45 11.26 8.22 -11.47
CA GLU A 45 12.36 7.81 -10.57
C GLU A 45 12.10 8.24 -9.11
N LEU A 46 11.53 9.43 -8.90
CA LEU A 46 11.18 9.88 -7.56
C LEU A 46 10.05 9.04 -6.98
N ALA A 47 9.06 8.70 -7.81
CA ALA A 47 7.94 7.86 -7.39
C ALA A 47 8.40 6.46 -6.98
N SER A 48 9.23 5.83 -7.82
CA SER A 48 9.83 4.52 -7.54
C SER A 48 10.59 4.50 -6.21
N ARG A 49 11.41 5.54 -5.95
CA ARG A 49 12.16 5.66 -4.69
C ARG A 49 11.26 5.84 -3.48
N ASP A 50 10.19 6.60 -3.61
CA ASP A 50 9.31 6.87 -2.49
C ASP A 50 8.43 5.65 -2.14
N HIS A 51 7.96 4.89 -3.13
CA HIS A 51 7.31 3.59 -2.89
C HIS A 51 8.17 2.67 -2.02
N VAL A 52 9.46 2.52 -2.34
CA VAL A 52 10.41 1.69 -1.55
C VAL A 52 10.51 2.17 -0.10
N ARG A 53 10.49 3.48 0.13
CA ARG A 53 10.58 4.05 1.49
C ARG A 53 9.30 3.87 2.30
N LYS A 54 8.15 3.90 1.64
CA LYS A 54 6.84 3.97 2.30
C LYS A 54 6.15 2.63 2.43
N LEU A 55 6.45 1.66 1.56
CA LEU A 55 5.75 0.38 1.53
C LEU A 55 5.85 -0.40 2.84
N LEU A 56 7.05 -0.58 3.38
CA LEU A 56 7.24 -1.38 4.60
C LEU A 56 6.54 -0.77 5.83
N PRO A 57 6.69 0.54 6.13
CA PRO A 57 5.92 1.16 7.22
C PRO A 57 4.39 1.00 7.06
N LEU A 58 3.86 1.22 5.85
CA LEU A 58 2.41 1.09 5.60
C LEU A 58 1.94 -0.35 5.75
N LEU A 59 2.77 -1.32 5.32
CA LEU A 59 2.50 -2.74 5.48
C LEU A 59 2.41 -3.13 6.97
N ASP A 60 3.36 -2.68 7.78
CA ASP A 60 3.37 -2.96 9.22
C ASP A 60 2.13 -2.39 9.91
N GLU A 61 1.75 -1.15 9.59
CA GLU A 61 0.52 -0.52 10.12
C GLU A 61 -0.74 -1.30 9.73
N VAL A 62 -0.85 -1.72 8.46
CA VAL A 62 -2.01 -2.45 7.96
C VAL A 62 -2.11 -3.85 8.58
N LEU A 63 -1.00 -4.58 8.70
CA LEU A 63 -1.00 -5.91 9.29
C LEU A 63 -1.31 -5.87 10.79
N ALA A 64 -0.83 -4.86 11.49
CA ALA A 64 -1.17 -4.63 12.89
C ALA A 64 -2.67 -4.33 13.07
N ALA A 65 -3.26 -3.51 12.20
CA ALA A 65 -4.66 -3.10 12.29
C ALA A 65 -5.67 -4.15 11.78
N GLY A 66 -5.33 -4.88 10.71
CA GLY A 66 -6.29 -5.71 9.96
C GLY A 66 -6.10 -7.22 10.06
N ALA A 67 -4.91 -7.72 10.41
CA ALA A 67 -4.61 -9.16 10.35
C ALA A 67 -4.09 -9.76 11.67
N GLY A 68 -3.80 -8.94 12.68
CA GLY A 68 -3.12 -9.39 13.90
C GLY A 68 -1.70 -9.89 13.62
N GLY A 69 -1.07 -9.41 12.54
CA GLY A 69 0.24 -9.82 12.05
C GLY A 69 0.23 -10.63 10.75
N GLN A 70 1.43 -11.00 10.29
CA GLN A 70 1.66 -11.65 8.97
C GLN A 70 0.99 -13.02 8.81
N ARG A 71 0.79 -13.76 9.91
CA ARG A 71 0.26 -15.13 9.88
C ARG A 71 -1.23 -15.22 9.49
N GLY A 72 -1.92 -14.08 9.44
CA GLY A 72 -3.34 -14.01 9.11
C GLY A 72 -3.66 -13.77 7.63
N ILE A 73 -2.66 -13.80 6.74
CA ILE A 73 -2.84 -13.50 5.31
C ILE A 73 -2.81 -14.79 4.49
N ASP A 74 -3.83 -15.01 3.67
CA ASP A 74 -3.99 -16.20 2.82
C ASP A 74 -3.46 -15.98 1.40
N GLY A 75 -3.34 -14.72 0.96
CA GLY A 75 -2.86 -14.38 -0.37
C GLY A 75 -2.34 -12.94 -0.47
N VAL A 76 -1.48 -12.71 -1.46
CA VAL A 76 -0.92 -11.39 -1.78
C VAL A 76 -1.27 -11.04 -3.22
N ALA A 77 -1.87 -9.87 -3.40
CA ALA A 77 -2.18 -9.29 -4.70
C ALA A 77 -1.43 -7.96 -4.87
N TYR A 78 -1.04 -7.65 -6.10
CA TYR A 78 -0.33 -6.42 -6.42
C TYR A 78 -0.76 -5.89 -7.80
N THR A 79 -0.66 -4.58 -8.02
CA THR A 79 -0.81 -4.00 -9.35
C THR A 79 0.40 -4.27 -10.23
N ALA A 80 0.14 -4.68 -11.49
CA ALA A 80 1.13 -5.10 -12.48
C ALA A 80 1.50 -3.97 -13.45
#